data_AF-A0A2V9IJ44-F1
#
_entry.id   AF-A0A2V9IJ44-F1
#
_cell.length_a   1.000
_cell.length_b   1.000
_cell.length_c   1.000
_cell.angle_alpha   90.00
_cell.angle_beta   90.00
_cell.angle_gamma   90.00
#
_symmetry.space_group_name_H-M   'P 1'
#
loop_
_entity.id
_entity.type
_entity.pdbx_description
1 polymer ?
#
loop_
_entity_poly.entity_id
_entity_poly.type
_entity_poly.pdbx_seq_one_letter_code
_entity_poly.pdbx_strand_id
1 'polypeptide(L)'
;MAQTYLMLLWHMHQPFYKDLAEGRYVMPWVRLHALKDYWGMAAILREFPSVHLTFNLVPSLVAQIEDYANATASESPYEVAFKPADKLTAKDREILLGQAFQVNRGLLDRLPRFRELDEKAGAAGERPRASVRLSTQDWRDLQVVSQLAWFDEIYLAADSQVRGLVLKARGYSEADKRVLYNKEIELFRVTLEEYRAAGARGQIELSTSPFYHPILPLLCDASIAAESHPGVNLPRQRFCHPEDARAQ
;
A
#
# COMPACT_ATOMS: atom_id res chain seq x y z
N MET A 1 34.33 10.93 -25.60
CA MET A 1 33.24 11.50 -24.77
C MET A 1 33.53 11.15 -23.31
N ALA A 2 33.28 12.06 -22.37
CA ALA A 2 33.46 11.77 -20.94
C ALA A 2 32.37 10.80 -20.47
N GLN A 3 32.75 9.83 -19.63
CA GLN A 3 31.82 8.87 -19.04
C GLN A 3 31.01 9.56 -17.93
N THR A 4 29.69 9.50 -18.01
CA THR A 4 28.78 9.92 -16.93
C THR A 4 28.27 8.68 -16.21
N TYR A 5 28.26 8.73 -14.88
CA TYR A 5 27.65 7.71 -14.03
C TYR A 5 26.32 8.24 -13.48
N LEU A 6 25.26 7.45 -13.60
CA LEU A 6 23.93 7.75 -13.05
C LEU A 6 23.62 6.72 -11.97
N MET A 7 23.25 7.18 -10.78
CA MET A 7 22.76 6.35 -9.69
C MET A 7 21.33 6.77 -9.36
N LEU A 8 20.40 5.82 -9.45
CA LEU A 8 19.01 6.02 -9.04
C LEU A 8 18.78 5.29 -7.73
N LEU A 9 18.39 6.04 -6.69
CA LEU A 9 18.05 5.51 -5.38
C LEU A 9 16.56 5.68 -5.12
N TRP A 10 15.85 4.57 -4.94
CA TRP A 10 14.46 4.56 -4.50
C TRP A 10 14.38 4.36 -3.00
N HIS A 11 13.84 5.36 -2.30
CA HIS A 11 13.62 5.28 -0.86
C HIS A 11 12.21 4.79 -0.56
N MET A 12 12.08 3.52 -0.17
CA MET A 12 10.79 2.86 0.07
C MET A 12 10.42 2.97 1.54
N HIS A 13 9.49 3.88 1.83
CA HIS A 13 9.04 4.15 3.18
C HIS A 13 7.51 4.24 3.25
N GLN A 14 6.95 3.61 4.27
CA GLN A 14 5.64 3.91 4.82
C GLN A 14 5.79 3.99 6.35
N PRO A 15 5.04 4.88 7.03
CA PRO A 15 4.94 4.85 8.48
C PRO A 15 4.55 3.46 9.02
N PHE A 16 4.87 3.22 10.29
CA PHE A 16 4.37 2.05 11.01
C PHE A 16 2.91 2.27 11.41
N TYR A 17 1.99 1.63 10.70
CA TYR A 17 0.54 1.82 10.86
C TYR A 17 -0.13 0.81 11.79
N LYS A 18 0.61 -0.17 12.32
CA LYS A 18 0.05 -1.14 13.27
C LYS A 18 -0.03 -0.50 14.65
N ASP A 19 -1.24 -0.36 15.16
CA ASP A 19 -1.46 -0.10 16.58
C ASP A 19 -1.01 -1.35 17.35
N LEU A 20 0.05 -1.23 18.13
CA LEU A 20 0.61 -2.35 18.91
C LEU A 20 -0.25 -2.72 20.11
N ALA A 21 -1.10 -1.82 20.63
CA ALA A 21 -2.00 -2.10 21.73
C ALA A 21 -3.22 -2.91 21.26
N GLU A 22 -3.78 -2.55 20.10
CA GLU A 22 -4.94 -3.24 19.53
C GLU A 22 -4.56 -4.40 18.59
N GLY A 23 -3.32 -4.42 18.09
CA GLY A 23 -2.84 -5.38 17.10
C GLY A 23 -3.42 -5.16 15.70
N ARG A 24 -3.94 -3.97 15.40
CA ARG A 24 -4.66 -3.65 14.16
C ARG A 24 -3.98 -2.54 13.35
N TYR A 25 -4.06 -2.66 12.04
CA TYR A 25 -3.62 -1.63 11.11
C TYR A 25 -4.66 -0.52 10.98
N VAL A 26 -4.25 0.72 11.25
CA VAL A 26 -5.14 1.88 11.21
C VAL A 26 -5.24 2.56 9.84
N MET A 27 -4.26 2.30 8.95
CA MET A 27 -4.24 2.81 7.58
C MET A 27 -3.84 1.71 6.59
N PRO A 28 -4.38 1.72 5.35
CA PRO A 28 -4.22 0.62 4.40
C PRO A 28 -2.97 0.77 3.50
N TRP A 29 -2.16 1.81 3.68
CA TRP A 29 -1.23 2.27 2.65
C TRP A 29 -0.12 1.27 2.32
N VAL A 30 0.40 0.53 3.32
CA VAL A 30 1.38 -0.53 3.05
C VAL A 30 0.80 -1.57 2.11
N ARG A 31 -0.41 -2.07 2.40
CA ARG A 31 -1.10 -3.06 1.57
C ARG A 31 -1.35 -2.54 0.16
N LEU A 32 -1.93 -1.35 0.03
CA LEU A 32 -2.31 -0.79 -1.27
C LEU A 32 -1.09 -0.50 -2.15
N HIS A 33 -0.01 0.07 -1.59
CA HIS A 33 1.22 0.30 -2.35
C HIS A 33 2.01 -0.98 -2.64
N ALA A 34 1.91 -1.99 -1.77
CA ALA A 34 2.48 -3.31 -2.08
C ALA A 34 1.78 -3.98 -3.25
N LEU A 35 0.45 -3.81 -3.39
CA LEU A 35 -0.28 -4.30 -4.57
C LEU A 35 0.12 -3.58 -5.85
N LYS A 36 0.47 -2.29 -5.77
CA LYS A 36 0.61 -1.43 -6.94
C LYS A 36 2.04 -1.27 -7.43
N ASP A 37 2.96 -0.99 -6.51
CA ASP A 37 4.24 -0.35 -6.84
C ASP A 37 5.43 -1.27 -6.51
N TYR A 38 5.45 -1.87 -5.32
CA TYR A 38 6.68 -2.43 -4.78
C TYR A 38 7.25 -3.60 -5.58
N TRP A 39 6.43 -4.57 -5.96
CA TRP A 39 6.91 -5.70 -6.74
C TRP A 39 7.31 -5.30 -8.17
N GLY A 40 6.44 -4.54 -8.86
CA GLY A 40 6.66 -4.15 -10.26
C GLY A 40 7.94 -3.34 -10.47
N MET A 41 8.29 -2.47 -9.52
CA MET A 41 9.52 -1.67 -9.56
C MET A 41 10.80 -2.51 -9.60
N ALA A 42 10.82 -3.68 -8.95
CA ALA A 42 11.95 -4.60 -9.02
C ALA A 42 11.81 -5.58 -10.20
N ALA A 43 10.59 -6.07 -10.47
CA ALA A 43 10.32 -7.03 -11.53
C ALA A 43 10.61 -6.49 -12.93
N ILE A 44 10.34 -5.21 -13.20
CA ILE A 44 10.58 -4.58 -14.51
C ILE A 44 12.05 -4.64 -14.92
N LEU A 45 12.99 -4.71 -13.96
CA LEU A 45 14.42 -4.84 -14.25
C LEU A 45 14.78 -6.12 -15.00
N ARG A 46 13.94 -7.16 -14.95
CA ARG A 46 14.15 -8.40 -15.72
C ARG A 46 14.16 -8.14 -17.23
N GLU A 47 13.45 -7.11 -17.69
CA GLU A 47 13.43 -6.69 -19.10
C GLU A 47 14.66 -5.84 -19.46
N PHE A 48 15.36 -5.30 -18.47
CA PHE A 48 16.50 -4.38 -18.64
C PHE A 48 17.73 -4.86 -17.87
N PRO A 49 18.37 -5.99 -18.27
CA PRO A 49 19.43 -6.66 -17.52
C PRO A 49 20.66 -5.78 -17.25
N SER A 50 20.91 -4.75 -18.06
CA SER A 50 22.04 -3.82 -17.89
C SER A 50 21.76 -2.66 -16.93
N VAL A 51 20.50 -2.44 -16.55
CA VAL A 51 20.11 -1.35 -15.64
C VAL A 51 20.35 -1.80 -14.20
N HIS A 52 21.00 -0.92 -13.43
CA HIS A 52 21.28 -1.13 -12.01
C HIS A 52 20.62 -0.02 -11.20
N LEU A 53 19.97 -0.39 -10.10
CA LEU A 53 19.28 0.54 -9.20
C LEU A 53 19.68 0.28 -7.74
N THR A 54 19.49 1.29 -6.89
CA THR A 54 19.61 1.14 -5.44
C THR A 54 18.23 1.30 -4.81
N PHE A 55 17.87 0.39 -3.91
CA PHE A 55 16.65 0.50 -3.12
C PHE A 55 17.01 0.59 -1.64
N ASN A 56 16.45 1.58 -0.95
CA ASN A 56 16.40 1.60 0.51
C ASN A 56 15.04 1.04 0.93
N LEU A 57 15.05 -0.03 1.74
CA LEU A 57 13.83 -0.58 2.31
C LEU A 57 13.82 -0.27 3.81
N VAL A 58 12.86 0.53 4.26
CA VAL A 58 12.70 0.79 5.69
C VAL A 58 12.23 -0.49 6.41
N PRO A 59 12.86 -0.93 7.51
CA PRO A 59 12.50 -2.19 8.17
C PRO A 59 11.04 -2.25 8.64
N SER A 60 10.50 -1.15 9.17
CA SER A 60 9.08 -1.10 9.55
C SER A 60 8.12 -1.25 8.36
N LEU A 61 8.50 -0.85 7.14
CA LEU A 61 7.73 -1.16 5.94
C LEU A 61 7.77 -2.66 5.64
N VAL A 62 8.96 -3.27 5.68
CA VAL A 62 9.16 -4.70 5.41
C VAL A 62 8.37 -5.57 6.38
N ALA A 63 8.44 -5.28 7.69
CA ALA A 63 7.71 -6.02 8.72
C ALA A 63 6.18 -5.99 8.50
N GLN A 64 5.64 -4.86 8.03
CA GLN A 64 4.21 -4.74 7.73
C GLN A 64 3.84 -5.54 6.47
N ILE A 65 4.67 -5.52 5.42
CA ILE A 65 4.46 -6.37 4.23
C ILE A 65 4.44 -7.86 4.61
N GLU A 66 5.34 -8.28 5.53
CA GLU A 66 5.38 -9.66 6.02
C GLU A 66 4.09 -10.06 6.76
N ASP A 67 3.50 -9.17 7.56
CA ASP A 67 2.21 -9.43 8.20
C ASP A 67 1.10 -9.70 7.17
N TYR A 68 1.06 -8.94 6.07
CA TYR A 68 0.09 -9.19 5.00
C TYR A 68 0.42 -10.48 4.22
N ALA A 69 1.69 -10.72 3.89
CA ALA A 69 2.14 -11.93 3.18
C ALA A 69 1.85 -13.23 3.96
N ASN A 70 1.89 -13.16 5.29
CA ASN A 70 1.57 -14.26 6.20
C ASN A 70 0.08 -14.35 6.55
N ALA A 71 -0.75 -13.44 6.03
CA ALA A 71 -2.17 -13.32 6.36
C ALA A 71 -2.45 -13.16 7.87
N THR A 72 -1.53 -12.50 8.60
CA THR A 72 -1.67 -12.17 10.03
C THR A 72 -2.09 -10.73 10.27
N ALA A 73 -2.05 -9.87 9.25
CA ALA A 73 -2.53 -8.50 9.33
C ALA A 73 -4.05 -8.43 9.59
N SER A 74 -4.46 -7.63 10.59
CA SER A 74 -5.85 -7.23 10.80
C SER A 74 -6.04 -5.76 10.42
N GLU A 75 -6.83 -5.50 9.39
CA GLU A 75 -7.14 -4.17 8.85
C GLU A 75 -8.65 -4.13 8.56
N SER A 76 -9.39 -3.22 9.21
CA SER A 76 -10.86 -3.23 9.11
C SER A 76 -11.39 -3.01 7.69
N PRO A 77 -10.90 -2.04 6.89
CA PRO A 77 -11.28 -1.94 5.48
C PRO A 77 -10.99 -3.20 4.65
N TYR A 78 -9.87 -3.87 4.88
CA TYR A 78 -9.51 -5.10 4.18
C TYR A 78 -10.45 -6.26 4.53
N GLU A 79 -10.76 -6.45 5.81
CA GLU A 79 -11.75 -7.44 6.28
C GLU A 79 -13.13 -7.20 5.64
N VAL A 80 -13.55 -5.93 5.58
CA VAL A 80 -14.81 -5.52 4.94
C VAL A 80 -14.79 -5.77 3.43
N ALA A 81 -13.66 -5.58 2.75
CA ALA A 81 -13.53 -5.84 1.31
C ALA A 81 -13.82 -7.31 0.97
N PHE A 82 -13.53 -8.26 1.86
CA PHE A 82 -13.72 -9.69 1.61
C PHE A 82 -14.94 -10.32 2.31
N LYS A 83 -15.62 -9.60 3.22
CA LYS A 83 -16.88 -10.05 3.85
C LYS A 83 -18.00 -10.27 2.83
N PRO A 84 -18.81 -11.35 2.90
CA PRO A 84 -19.90 -11.59 1.95
C PRO A 84 -20.83 -10.38 1.81
N ALA A 85 -21.14 -9.97 0.57
CA ALA A 85 -21.83 -8.71 0.32
C ALA A 85 -23.24 -8.65 0.93
N ASP A 86 -23.92 -9.79 1.03
CA ASP A 86 -25.24 -9.94 1.65
C ASP A 86 -25.20 -9.86 3.19
N LYS A 87 -24.00 -9.93 3.79
CA LYS A 87 -23.76 -9.82 5.23
C LYS A 87 -23.18 -8.45 5.65
N LEU A 88 -23.04 -7.51 4.71
CA LEU A 88 -22.58 -6.17 5.02
C LEU A 88 -23.61 -5.41 5.85
N THR A 89 -23.20 -5.02 7.05
CA THR A 89 -23.94 -4.12 7.95
C THR A 89 -23.87 -2.68 7.45
N ALA A 90 -24.66 -1.78 8.07
CA ALA A 90 -24.54 -0.35 7.78
C ALA A 90 -23.12 0.18 8.04
N LYS A 91 -22.50 -0.23 9.15
CA LYS A 91 -21.12 0.14 9.50
C LYS A 91 -20.10 -0.37 8.48
N ASP A 92 -20.26 -1.60 7.99
CA ASP A 92 -19.35 -2.14 6.96
C ASP A 92 -19.45 -1.32 5.66
N ARG A 93 -20.66 -0.91 5.28
CA ARG A 93 -20.90 -0.07 4.10
C ARG A 93 -20.27 1.31 4.24
N GLU A 94 -20.35 1.92 5.42
CA GLU A 94 -19.69 3.19 5.70
C GLU A 94 -18.17 3.08 5.61
N ILE A 95 -17.58 2.03 6.18
CA ILE A 95 -16.13 1.76 6.08
C ILE A 95 -15.72 1.61 4.62
N LEU A 96 -16.45 0.79 3.85
CA LEU A 96 -16.14 0.55 2.45
C LEU A 96 -16.24 1.83 1.62
N LEU A 97 -17.31 2.62 1.76
CA LEU A 97 -17.41 3.91 1.05
C LEU A 97 -16.34 4.91 1.51
N GLY A 98 -15.98 4.89 2.79
CA GLY A 98 -14.95 5.74 3.37
C GLY A 98 -13.56 5.48 2.81
N GLN A 99 -13.24 4.22 2.50
CA GLN A 99 -11.91 3.81 2.04
C GLN A 99 -11.84 3.59 0.52
N ALA A 100 -12.86 2.97 -0.09
CA ALA A 100 -12.79 2.53 -1.49
C ALA A 100 -12.46 3.66 -2.45
N PHE A 101 -12.92 4.89 -2.17
CA PHE A 101 -12.70 6.04 -3.05
C PHE A 101 -11.54 6.95 -2.61
N GLN A 102 -10.72 6.54 -1.63
CA GLN A 102 -9.46 7.21 -1.30
C GLN A 102 -8.36 6.80 -2.27
N VAL A 103 -8.58 7.10 -3.55
CA VAL A 103 -7.74 6.69 -4.66
C VAL A 103 -7.58 7.87 -5.63
N ASN A 104 -6.45 7.94 -6.32
CA ASN A 104 -6.26 8.98 -7.34
C ASN A 104 -7.14 8.73 -8.58
N ARG A 105 -7.37 9.78 -9.36
CA ARG A 105 -8.27 9.70 -10.51
C ARG A 105 -7.86 8.64 -11.55
N GLY A 106 -6.56 8.44 -11.77
CA GLY A 106 -6.06 7.42 -12.70
C GLY A 106 -6.44 5.99 -12.32
N LEU A 107 -6.36 5.65 -11.03
CA LEU A 107 -6.77 4.33 -10.55
C LEU A 107 -8.30 4.18 -10.53
N LEU A 108 -9.04 5.23 -10.18
CA LEU A 108 -10.51 5.23 -10.21
C LEU A 108 -11.03 4.98 -11.63
N ASP A 109 -10.38 5.63 -12.61
CA ASP A 109 -10.73 5.59 -14.02
C ASP A 109 -10.25 4.32 -14.74
N ARG A 110 -9.39 3.53 -14.09
CA ARG A 110 -8.78 2.31 -14.63
C ARG A 110 -9.81 1.23 -14.95
N LEU A 111 -10.86 1.14 -14.15
CA LEU A 111 -11.92 0.14 -14.28
C LEU A 111 -13.26 0.86 -14.48
N PRO A 112 -13.93 0.72 -15.63
CA PRO A 112 -15.19 1.44 -15.92
C PRO A 112 -16.26 1.24 -14.85
N ARG A 113 -16.35 0.03 -14.29
CA ARG A 113 -17.29 -0.30 -13.21
C ARG A 113 -16.98 0.42 -11.90
N PHE A 114 -15.71 0.73 -11.63
CA PHE A 114 -15.32 1.45 -10.43
C PHE A 114 -15.79 2.92 -10.49
N ARG A 115 -15.56 3.58 -11.62
CA ARG A 115 -16.09 4.92 -11.91
C ARG A 115 -17.63 4.95 -11.82
N GLU A 116 -18.31 3.99 -12.45
CA GLU A 116 -19.78 3.90 -12.39
C GLU A 116 -20.29 3.82 -10.94
N LEU A 117 -19.59 3.07 -10.08
CA LEU A 117 -19.96 2.93 -8.67
C LEU A 117 -19.64 4.16 -7.83
N ASP A 118 -18.58 4.90 -8.14
CA ASP A 118 -18.29 6.21 -7.54
C ASP A 118 -19.37 7.23 -7.87
N GLU A 119 -19.75 7.34 -9.16
CA GLU A 119 -20.83 8.20 -9.62
C GLU A 119 -22.15 7.87 -8.92
N LYS A 120 -22.47 6.57 -8.79
CA LYS A 120 -23.64 6.08 -8.06
C LYS A 120 -23.58 6.39 -6.56
N ALA A 121 -22.40 6.27 -5.94
CA ALA A 121 -22.17 6.59 -4.53
C ALA A 121 -22.30 8.09 -4.21
N GLY A 122 -22.50 8.92 -5.24
CA GLY A 122 -22.44 10.36 -5.14
C GLY A 122 -21.00 10.79 -5.25
N ALA A 123 -20.64 11.34 -6.41
CA ALA A 123 -19.35 11.96 -6.65
C ALA A 123 -18.96 12.84 -5.45
N ALA A 124 -17.70 12.75 -5.03
CA ALA A 124 -17.17 13.48 -3.89
C ALA A 124 -17.55 14.98 -3.97
N GLY A 125 -18.60 15.38 -3.24
CA GLY A 125 -18.98 16.81 -3.14
C GLY A 125 -20.47 17.13 -3.02
N GLU A 126 -21.42 16.31 -3.51
CA GLU A 126 -22.79 16.84 -3.74
C GLU A 126 -23.94 16.16 -2.98
N ARG A 127 -23.75 15.00 -2.34
CA ARG A 127 -24.81 14.34 -1.54
C ARG A 127 -24.27 13.67 -0.28
N PRO A 128 -25.04 13.65 0.83
CA PRO A 128 -24.73 12.76 1.94
C PRO A 128 -24.72 11.31 1.42
N ARG A 129 -23.56 10.66 1.47
CA ARG A 129 -23.34 9.24 1.08
C ARG A 129 -24.36 8.28 1.71
N ALA A 130 -25.01 8.69 2.80
CA ALA A 130 -26.06 7.98 3.53
C ALA A 130 -27.36 7.68 2.72
N SER A 131 -27.56 8.25 1.53
CA SER A 131 -28.79 8.07 0.73
C SER A 131 -28.64 7.15 -0.49
N VAL A 132 -27.46 6.58 -0.72
CA VAL A 132 -27.18 5.78 -1.91
C VAL A 132 -27.81 4.38 -1.77
N ARG A 133 -28.72 4.04 -2.69
CA ARG A 133 -29.25 2.68 -2.82
C ARG A 133 -28.39 1.85 -3.76
N LEU A 134 -27.25 1.35 -3.27
CA LEU A 134 -26.50 0.29 -3.93
C LEU A 134 -27.15 -1.07 -3.67
N SER A 135 -27.32 -1.87 -4.72
CA SER A 135 -27.76 -3.26 -4.60
C SER A 135 -26.68 -4.14 -3.96
N THR A 136 -27.02 -5.35 -3.51
CA THR A 136 -26.02 -6.32 -3.03
C THR A 136 -24.96 -6.62 -4.09
N GLN A 137 -25.33 -6.62 -5.38
CA GLN A 137 -24.38 -6.80 -6.47
C GLN A 137 -23.47 -5.58 -6.65
N ASP A 138 -23.98 -4.36 -6.50
CA ASP A 138 -23.15 -3.15 -6.55
C ASP A 138 -22.12 -3.13 -5.41
N TRP A 139 -22.52 -3.53 -4.20
CA TRP A 139 -21.59 -3.66 -3.07
C TRP A 139 -20.50 -4.69 -3.33
N ARG A 140 -20.87 -5.85 -3.88
CA ARG A 140 -19.89 -6.89 -4.20
C ARG A 140 -18.95 -6.45 -5.32
N ASP A 141 -19.48 -5.79 -6.34
CA ASP A 141 -18.65 -5.23 -7.41
C ASP A 141 -17.71 -4.17 -6.85
N LEU A 142 -18.17 -3.28 -5.96
CA LEU A 142 -17.34 -2.27 -5.30
C LEU A 142 -16.21 -2.91 -4.49
N GLN A 143 -16.52 -3.95 -3.71
CA GLN A 143 -15.52 -4.73 -2.97
C GLN A 143 -14.41 -5.23 -3.91
N VAL A 144 -14.75 -5.79 -5.08
CA VAL A 144 -13.76 -6.33 -6.01
C VAL A 144 -12.98 -5.22 -6.71
N VAL A 145 -13.65 -4.26 -7.34
CA VAL A 145 -12.98 -3.26 -8.18
C VAL A 145 -12.13 -2.29 -7.35
N SER A 146 -12.52 -2.02 -6.09
CA SER A 146 -11.73 -1.17 -5.19
C SER A 146 -10.40 -1.79 -4.76
N GLN A 147 -10.27 -3.13 -4.81
CA GLN A 147 -8.97 -3.78 -4.59
C GLN A 147 -8.24 -4.04 -5.91
N LEU A 148 -8.96 -4.55 -6.92
CA LEU A 148 -8.39 -4.89 -8.24
C LEU A 148 -7.73 -3.68 -8.92
N ALA A 149 -8.28 -2.48 -8.74
CA ALA A 149 -7.70 -1.26 -9.29
C ALA A 149 -6.26 -1.00 -8.82
N TRP A 150 -5.87 -1.50 -7.64
CA TRP A 150 -4.54 -1.31 -7.06
C TRP A 150 -3.50 -2.32 -7.55
N PHE A 151 -3.87 -3.36 -8.29
CA PHE A 151 -2.88 -4.33 -8.75
C PHE A 151 -1.84 -3.70 -9.68
N ASP A 152 -0.62 -4.21 -9.60
CA ASP A 152 0.49 -3.84 -10.47
C ASP A 152 0.16 -4.09 -11.96
N GLU A 153 0.73 -3.26 -12.83
CA GLU A 153 0.48 -3.30 -14.29
C GLU A 153 0.86 -4.65 -14.92
N ILE A 154 1.97 -5.26 -14.47
CA ILE A 154 2.42 -6.55 -15.00
C ILE A 154 1.43 -7.65 -14.57
N TYR A 155 0.93 -7.61 -13.32
CA TYR A 155 -0.12 -8.56 -12.88
C TYR A 155 -1.39 -8.42 -13.70
N LEU A 156 -1.85 -7.19 -13.94
CA LEU A 156 -3.06 -6.96 -14.72
C LEU A 156 -2.93 -7.37 -16.19
N ALA A 157 -1.72 -7.27 -16.75
CA ALA A 157 -1.43 -7.68 -18.12
C ALA A 157 -1.22 -9.21 -18.27
N ALA A 158 -0.49 -9.82 -17.34
CA ALA A 158 0.09 -11.15 -17.52
C ALA A 158 -0.53 -12.25 -16.63
N ASP A 159 -1.03 -11.95 -15.42
CA ASP A 159 -1.64 -12.97 -14.57
C ASP A 159 -3.05 -13.32 -15.08
N SER A 160 -3.26 -14.60 -15.42
CA SER A 160 -4.50 -15.05 -16.06
C SER A 160 -5.73 -14.90 -15.18
N GLN A 161 -5.59 -15.01 -13.85
CA GLN A 161 -6.71 -14.89 -12.92
C GLN A 161 -7.07 -13.42 -12.69
N VAL A 162 -6.08 -12.56 -12.45
CA VAL A 162 -6.27 -11.11 -12.31
C VAL A 162 -6.85 -10.53 -13.60
N ARG A 163 -6.28 -10.88 -14.76
CA ARG A 163 -6.81 -10.47 -16.07
C ARG A 163 -8.22 -11.00 -16.31
N GLY A 164 -8.52 -12.22 -15.86
CA GLY A 164 -9.88 -12.77 -15.91
C GLY A 164 -10.89 -11.92 -15.14
N LEU A 165 -10.51 -11.41 -13.96
CA LEU A 165 -11.33 -10.49 -13.18
C LEU A 165 -11.54 -9.15 -13.91
N VAL A 166 -10.48 -8.58 -14.50
CA VAL A 166 -10.57 -7.34 -15.29
C VAL A 166 -11.54 -7.51 -16.46
N LEU A 167 -11.40 -8.59 -17.23
CA LEU A 167 -12.24 -8.87 -18.40
C LEU A 167 -13.70 -9.15 -18.02
N LYS A 168 -13.94 -9.73 -16.84
CA LYS A 168 -15.29 -9.94 -16.32
C LYS A 168 -16.03 -8.61 -16.10
N ALA A 169 -15.31 -7.56 -15.71
CA ALA A 169 -15.73 -6.17 -15.55
C ALA A 169 -16.83 -5.88 -14.51
N ARG A 170 -17.82 -6.76 -14.33
CA ARG A 170 -18.96 -6.61 -13.42
C ARG A 170 -19.60 -7.95 -13.10
N GLY A 171 -20.58 -7.95 -12.18
CA GLY A 171 -21.31 -9.17 -11.85
C GLY A 171 -20.40 -10.17 -11.13
N TYR A 172 -19.50 -9.68 -10.28
CA TYR A 172 -18.58 -10.52 -9.53
C TYR A 172 -19.36 -11.41 -8.55
N SER A 173 -18.75 -12.51 -8.16
CA SER A 173 -19.24 -13.52 -7.24
C SER A 173 -18.34 -13.57 -6.00
N GLU A 174 -18.80 -14.24 -4.94
CA GLU A 174 -17.94 -14.45 -3.76
C GLU A 174 -16.72 -15.33 -4.08
N ALA A 175 -16.82 -16.19 -5.11
CA ALA A 175 -15.68 -16.96 -5.60
C ALA A 175 -14.60 -16.06 -6.24
N ASP A 176 -15.01 -15.01 -6.96
CA ASP A 176 -14.08 -14.03 -7.55
C ASP A 176 -13.33 -13.27 -6.46
N LYS A 177 -14.02 -12.89 -5.37
CA LYS A 177 -13.37 -12.27 -4.20
C LYS A 177 -12.32 -13.18 -3.58
N ARG A 178 -12.58 -14.49 -3.49
CA ARG A 178 -11.58 -15.44 -2.99
C ARG A 178 -10.37 -15.54 -3.93
N VAL A 179 -10.58 -15.52 -5.25
CA VAL A 179 -9.48 -15.48 -6.23
C VAL A 179 -8.65 -14.21 -6.03
N LEU A 180 -9.31 -13.05 -5.93
CA LEU A 180 -8.65 -11.76 -5.71
C LEU A 180 -7.83 -11.75 -4.42
N TYR A 181 -8.43 -12.17 -3.30
CA TYR A 181 -7.74 -12.27 -2.00
C TYR A 181 -6.47 -13.12 -2.09
N ASN A 182 -6.56 -14.31 -2.70
CA ASN A 182 -5.41 -15.19 -2.85
C ASN A 182 -4.30 -14.54 -3.69
N LYS A 183 -4.67 -13.75 -4.71
CA LYS A 183 -3.71 -13.02 -5.54
C LYS A 183 -3.09 -11.82 -4.82
N GLU A 184 -3.82 -11.15 -3.92
CA GLU A 184 -3.22 -10.14 -3.05
C GLU A 184 -2.16 -10.77 -2.13
N ILE A 185 -2.49 -11.88 -1.46
CA ILE A 185 -1.54 -12.61 -0.61
C ILE A 185 -0.32 -13.09 -1.39
N GLU A 186 -0.53 -13.64 -2.59
CA GLU A 186 0.57 -14.03 -3.49
C GLU A 186 1.48 -12.85 -3.80
N LEU A 187 0.91 -11.70 -4.20
CA LEU A 187 1.67 -10.50 -4.56
C LEU A 187 2.51 -9.99 -3.38
N PHE A 188 1.95 -9.97 -2.16
CA PHE A 188 2.71 -9.59 -0.96
C PHE A 188 3.91 -10.52 -0.70
N ARG A 189 3.75 -11.83 -0.91
CA ARG A 189 4.84 -12.81 -0.76
C ARG A 189 5.94 -12.60 -1.79
N VAL A 190 5.57 -12.54 -3.07
CA VAL A 190 6.56 -12.44 -4.15
C VAL A 190 7.24 -11.07 -4.20
N THR A 191 6.67 -10.03 -3.58
CA THR A 191 7.29 -8.70 -3.46
C THR A 191 8.69 -8.80 -2.86
N LEU A 192 8.82 -9.33 -1.64
CA LEU A 192 10.11 -9.41 -0.95
C LEU A 192 11.05 -10.44 -1.60
N GLU A 193 10.50 -11.51 -2.17
CA GLU A 193 11.26 -12.49 -2.95
C GLU A 193 11.89 -11.87 -4.19
N GLU A 194 11.18 -10.95 -4.86
CA GLU A 194 11.70 -10.30 -6.06
C GLU A 194 12.86 -9.36 -5.77
N TYR A 195 12.80 -8.58 -4.68
CA TYR A 195 13.95 -7.78 -4.23
C TYR A 195 15.16 -8.66 -3.90
N ARG A 196 14.94 -9.79 -3.21
CA ARG A 196 16.01 -10.75 -2.91
C ARG A 196 16.62 -11.33 -4.19
N ALA A 197 15.78 -11.75 -5.13
CA ALA A 197 16.23 -12.28 -6.42
C ALA A 197 16.99 -11.21 -7.23
N ALA A 198 16.54 -9.95 -7.17
CA ALA A 198 17.17 -8.82 -7.86
C ALA A 198 18.56 -8.50 -7.31
N GLY A 199 18.72 -8.56 -5.99
CA GLY A 199 20.03 -8.44 -5.36
C GLY A 199 20.94 -9.60 -5.72
N ALA A 200 20.44 -10.84 -5.67
CA ALA A 200 21.22 -12.05 -5.97
C ALA A 200 21.75 -12.09 -7.41
N ARG A 201 21.00 -11.54 -8.38
CA ARG A 201 21.44 -11.41 -9.78
C ARG A 201 22.26 -10.15 -10.06
N GLY A 202 22.58 -9.36 -9.04
CA GLY A 202 23.46 -8.19 -9.13
C GLY A 202 22.82 -6.96 -9.78
N GLN A 203 21.50 -6.95 -10.02
CA GLN A 203 20.83 -5.81 -10.65
C GLN A 203 20.45 -4.70 -9.68
N ILE A 204 20.35 -5.00 -8.38
CA ILE A 204 20.09 -3.98 -7.38
C ILE A 204 21.05 -4.05 -6.21
N GLU A 205 21.33 -2.90 -5.65
CA GLU A 205 21.88 -2.76 -4.31
C GLU A 205 20.75 -2.51 -3.31
N LEU A 206 20.75 -3.23 -2.19
CA LEU A 206 19.81 -3.05 -1.09
C LEU A 206 20.50 -2.33 0.06
N SER A 207 19.88 -1.24 0.52
CA SER A 207 20.22 -0.53 1.75
C SER A 207 19.03 -0.50 2.70
N THR A 208 19.29 -0.16 3.96
CA THR A 208 18.24 -0.01 4.99
C THR A 208 18.37 1.33 5.69
N SER A 209 17.31 1.73 6.37
CA SER A 209 17.25 2.86 7.29
C SER A 209 16.97 2.35 8.70
N PRO A 210 17.03 3.20 9.75
CA PRO A 210 16.60 2.83 11.09
C PRO A 210 15.13 2.38 11.12
N PHE A 211 14.77 1.48 12.04
CA PHE A 211 13.57 0.66 11.98
C PHE A 211 12.28 1.46 11.78
N TYR A 212 11.98 2.41 12.68
CA TYR A 212 10.77 3.24 12.59
C TYR A 212 10.97 4.52 11.76
N HIS A 213 12.11 4.63 11.07
CA HIS A 213 12.49 5.82 10.30
C HIS A 213 12.35 7.14 11.09
N PRO A 214 12.81 7.21 12.37
CA PRO A 214 12.76 8.46 13.13
C PRO A 214 13.77 9.47 12.59
N ILE A 215 13.54 10.73 12.93
CA ILE A 215 14.53 11.80 12.74
C ILE A 215 15.58 11.65 13.84
N LEU A 216 16.60 10.79 13.61
CA LEU A 216 17.60 10.41 14.61
C LEU A 216 18.22 11.59 15.37
N PRO A 217 18.59 12.73 14.73
CA PRO A 217 19.15 13.87 15.46
C PRO A 217 18.20 14.40 16.55
N LEU A 218 16.89 14.43 16.29
CA LEU A 218 15.89 14.89 17.26
C LEU A 218 15.65 13.88 18.39
N LEU A 219 15.93 12.59 18.16
CA LEU A 219 15.97 11.61 19.24
C LEU A 219 17.19 11.81 20.14
N CYS A 220 18.36 11.99 19.55
CA CYS A 220 19.60 12.22 20.29
C CYS A 220 19.52 13.48 21.14
N ASP A 221 19.10 14.62 20.57
CA ASP A 221 18.83 15.85 21.32
C ASP A 221 17.94 16.80 20.50
N ALA A 222 16.72 17.06 20.96
CA ALA A 222 15.79 17.95 20.26
C ALA A 222 16.30 19.40 20.14
N SER A 223 17.28 19.83 20.95
CA SER A 223 17.87 21.16 20.83
C SER A 223 18.63 21.37 19.51
N ILE A 224 19.04 20.28 18.83
CA ILE A 224 19.68 20.33 17.51
C ILE A 224 18.80 21.02 16.45
N ALA A 225 17.47 21.06 16.66
CA ALA A 225 16.55 21.76 15.75
C ALA A 225 16.93 23.23 15.56
N ALA A 226 17.52 23.87 16.59
CA ALA A 226 17.97 25.26 16.54
C ALA A 226 19.13 25.49 15.56
N GLU A 227 19.90 24.46 15.20
CA GLU A 227 20.95 24.58 14.18
C GLU A 227 20.36 24.75 12.79
N SER A 228 19.35 23.94 12.44
CA SER A 228 18.65 24.03 11.15
C SER A 228 17.63 25.17 11.07
N HIS A 229 17.06 25.56 12.21
CA HIS A 229 16.03 26.60 12.30
C HIS A 229 16.29 27.52 13.50
N PRO A 230 17.18 28.52 13.35
CA PRO A 230 17.47 29.49 14.41
C PRO A 230 16.20 30.22 14.88
N GLY A 231 15.99 30.28 16.19
CA GLY A 231 14.82 30.92 16.80
C GLY A 231 13.57 30.02 16.91
N VAL A 232 13.67 28.73 16.57
CA VAL A 232 12.57 27.77 16.76
C VAL A 232 12.17 27.66 18.23
N ASN A 233 10.86 27.56 18.49
CA ASN A 233 10.34 27.27 19.81
C ASN A 233 10.64 25.81 20.17
N LEU A 234 11.55 25.59 21.12
CA LEU A 234 11.88 24.27 21.63
C LEU A 234 10.89 23.81 22.71
N PRO A 235 10.69 22.49 22.90
CA PRO A 235 9.92 21.96 24.02
C PRO A 235 10.44 22.48 25.36
N ARG A 236 9.53 22.75 26.31
CA ARG A 236 9.90 23.23 27.65
C ARG A 236 10.75 22.23 28.43
N GLN A 237 10.51 20.94 28.21
CA GLN A 237 11.31 19.85 28.78
C GLN A 237 12.29 19.38 27.70
N ARG A 238 13.58 19.27 28.05
CA ARG A 238 14.60 18.77 27.13
C ARG A 238 14.29 17.31 26.81
N PHE A 239 14.22 17.02 25.51
CA PHE A 239 14.10 15.66 24.98
C PHE A 239 15.46 15.24 24.43
N CYS A 240 16.09 14.23 25.04
CA CYS A 240 17.45 13.77 24.74
C CYS A 240 17.56 12.28 25.10
N HIS A 241 17.39 11.43 24.08
CA HIS A 241 17.31 9.98 24.17
C HIS A 241 18.19 9.32 23.09
N PRO A 242 19.52 9.50 23.13
CA PRO A 242 20.43 8.84 22.18
C PRO A 242 20.39 7.31 22.29
N GLU A 243 19.95 6.75 23.42
CA GLU A 243 19.67 5.32 23.57
C GLU A 243 18.55 4.84 22.65
N ASP A 244 17.49 5.63 22.47
CA ASP A 244 16.40 5.30 21.56
C ASP A 244 16.90 5.32 20.12
N ALA A 245 17.76 6.29 19.76
CA ALA A 245 18.38 6.35 18.43
C ALA A 245 19.27 5.12 18.12
N ARG A 246 19.97 4.57 19.13
CA ARG A 246 20.78 3.35 18.97
C ARG A 246 19.96 2.07 18.86
N ALA A 247 18.74 2.06 19.40
CA ALA A 247 17.85 0.90 19.36
C ALA A 247 17.13 0.74 18.02
N GLN A 248 17.21 1.74 17.13
CA GLN A 248 16.57 1.76 15.82
C GLN A 248 17.39 1.03 14.75
#